data_AF-A0A1F9VTS2-F1
#
_entry.id   AF-A0A1F9VTS2-F1
#
_cell.length_a   1.000
_cell.length_b   1.000
_cell.length_c   1.000
_cell.angle_alpha   90.00
_cell.angle_beta   90.00
_cell.angle_gamma   90.00
#
_symmetry.space_group_name_H-M   'P 1'
#
loop_
_entity.id
_entity.type
_entity.pdbx_description
1 polymer ?
#
loop_
_entity_poly.entity_id
_entity_poly.type
_entity_poly.pdbx_seq_one_letter_code
_entity_poly.pdbx_strand_id
1 'polypeptide(L)' 'MKKDSAVADWRCHACGKLLAKRQGNQIHIHVGQKYRYIVDGKVTSICPRCEALNSTQAAEEVPANQ' A
#
# COMPACT_ATOMS: atom_id res chain seq x y z
N MET A 1 15.08 -17.98 8.51
CA MET A 1 13.67 -17.55 8.42
C MET A 1 13.64 -16.04 8.22
N LYS A 2 13.29 -15.54 7.02
CA LYS A 2 13.12 -14.10 6.81
C LYS A 2 11.86 -13.68 7.55
N LYS A 3 12.02 -12.83 8.56
CA LYS A 3 10.92 -12.24 9.30
C LYS A 3 10.38 -11.14 8.40
N ASP A 4 9.54 -11.52 7.44
CA ASP A 4 8.69 -10.56 6.74
C ASP A 4 7.83 -9.90 7.82
N SER A 5 8.30 -8.78 8.35
CA SER A 5 7.49 -7.89 9.17
C SER A 5 6.21 -7.68 8.39
N ALA A 6 5.11 -8.26 8.87
CA ALA A 6 3.82 -8.27 8.20
C ALA A 6 3.31 -6.82 8.17
N VAL A 7 3.80 -6.04 7.20
CA VAL A 7 3.36 -4.67 7.03
C VAL A 7 1.91 -4.75 6.59
N ALA A 8 1.02 -4.21 7.42
CA ALA A 8 -0.41 -4.42 7.29
C ALA A 8 -0.92 -3.97 5.91
N ASP A 9 -1.81 -4.77 5.31
CA ASP A 9 -2.53 -4.43 4.08
C ASP A 9 -3.10 -3.00 4.13
N TRP A 10 -2.98 -2.25 3.03
CA TRP A 10 -3.62 -0.94 2.93
C TRP A 10 -5.08 -1.10 2.54
N ARG A 11 -5.97 -0.81 3.50
CA ARG A 11 -7.42 -0.90 3.35
C ARG A 11 -8.05 0.48 3.42
N CYS A 12 -9.21 0.60 2.78
CA CYS A 12 -10.02 1.79 2.87
C CYS A 12 -10.44 2.06 4.32
N HIS A 13 -10.22 3.28 4.81
CA HIS A 13 -10.55 3.64 6.19
C HIS A 13 -12.07 3.62 6.46
N ALA A 14 -12.89 3.86 5.43
CA ALA A 14 -14.34 3.95 5.59
C ALA A 14 -15.06 2.59 5.47
N CYS A 15 -14.65 1.72 4.54
CA CYS A 15 -15.38 0.46 4.26
C CYS A 15 -14.53 -0.82 4.40
N GLY A 16 -13.24 -0.70 4.76
CA GLY A 16 -12.33 -1.84 4.94
C GLY A 16 -11.91 -2.57 3.66
N LYS A 17 -12.37 -2.12 2.47
CA LYS A 17 -11.98 -2.71 1.19
C LYS A 17 -10.46 -2.64 1.02
N LEU A 18 -9.84 -3.74 0.58
CA LEU A 18 -8.42 -3.77 0.23
C LEU A 18 -8.15 -2.85 -0.97
N LEU A 19 -7.22 -1.91 -0.81
CA LEU A 19 -6.78 -0.98 -1.86
C LEU A 19 -5.41 -1.40 -2.41
N ALA A 20 -4.49 -1.83 -1.53
CA ALA A 20 -3.17 -2.29 -1.91
C ALA A 20 -2.58 -3.24 -0.86
N LYS A 21 -1.53 -3.96 -1.24
CA LYS A 21 -0.71 -4.73 -0.29
C LYS A 21 0.58 -3.98 -0.01
N ARG A 22 1.06 -4.05 1.22
CA ARG A 22 2.39 -3.54 1.56
C ARG A 22 3.40 -4.68 1.48
N GLN A 23 4.52 -4.44 0.81
CA GLN A 23 5.61 -5.40 0.70
C GLN A 23 6.91 -4.68 1.04
N GLY A 24 7.43 -4.96 2.24
CA GLY A 24 8.52 -4.19 2.82
C GLY A 24 8.16 -2.70 2.83
N ASN A 25 8.95 -1.93 2.09
CA ASN A 25 8.84 -0.49 2.06
C ASN A 25 8.00 0.04 0.89
N GLN A 26 7.46 -0.85 0.07
CA GLN A 26 6.68 -0.52 -1.13
C GLN A 26 5.19 -0.78 -0.95
N ILE A 27 4.38 -0.07 -1.73
CA ILE A 27 2.95 -0.31 -1.86
C ILE A 27 2.66 -0.90 -3.23
N HIS A 28 2.05 -2.08 -3.25
CA HIS A 28 1.70 -2.84 -4.45
C HIS A 28 0.21 -2.73 -4.71
N ILE A 29 -0.16 -2.00 -5.77
CA ILE A 29 -1.54 -1.74 -6.15
C ILE A 29 -1.89 -2.61 -7.36
N HIS A 30 -2.98 -3.36 -7.25
CA HIS A 30 -3.53 -4.14 -8.35
C HIS A 30 -4.88 -3.57 -8.77
N VAL A 31 -4.95 -3.10 -10.02
CA VAL A 31 -6.19 -2.59 -10.61
C VAL A 31 -6.67 -3.59 -11.67
N GLY A 32 -7.71 -4.33 -11.31
CA GLY A 32 -8.18 -5.47 -12.10
C GLY A 32 -7.11 -6.56 -12.22
N GLN A 33 -7.08 -7.27 -13.36
CA GLN A 33 -6.09 -8.32 -13.63
C GLN A 33 -4.87 -7.84 -14.44
N LYS A 34 -4.95 -6.66 -15.06
CA LYS A 34 -3.96 -6.18 -16.03
C LYS A 34 -2.95 -5.20 -15.44
N TYR A 35 -3.39 -4.28 -14.59
CA TYR A 35 -2.53 -3.17 -14.17
C TYR A 35 -1.98 -3.43 -12.78
N ARG A 36 -0.65 -3.34 -12.66
CA ARG A 36 0.09 -3.48 -11.41
C ARG A 36 0.99 -2.26 -11.27
N TYR A 37 0.93 -1.61 -10.12
CA TYR A 37 1.76 -0.46 -9.78
C TYR A 37 2.54 -0.76 -8.51
N ILE A 38 3.79 -0.32 -8.49
CA ILE A 38 4.65 -0.33 -7.31
C ILE A 38 4.91 1.13 -6.97
N VAL A 39 4.69 1.50 -5.71
CA VAL A 39 4.84 2.87 -5.22
C VAL A 39 5.85 2.90 -4.08
N ASP A 40 6.92 3.68 -4.28
CA ASP A 40 7.98 3.94 -3.30
C ASP A 40 7.76 5.26 -2.51
N GLY A 41 6.61 5.92 -2.68
CA GLY A 41 6.31 7.21 -2.05
C GLY A 41 4.87 7.36 -1.55
N LYS A 42 4.35 8.60 -1.56
CA LYS A 42 2.95 8.89 -1.20
C LYS A 42 2.01 8.52 -2.33
N VAL A 43 0.90 7.86 -1.99
CA VAL A 43 -0.19 7.55 -2.92
C VAL A 43 -1.54 7.95 -2.33
N THR A 44 -2.42 8.44 -3.20
CA THR A 44 -3.81 8.74 -2.90
C THR A 44 -4.70 7.97 -3.87
N SER A 45 -5.79 7.41 -3.36
CA SER A 45 -6.77 6.67 -4.16
C SER A 45 -8.19 6.95 -3.69
N ILE A 46 -9.13 6.96 -4.63
CA ILE A 46 -10.57 6.95 -4.34
C ILE A 46 -11.00 5.49 -4.20
N CYS A 47 -11.71 5.15 -3.12
CA CYS A 47 -12.18 3.79 -2.93
C CYS A 47 -13.21 3.43 -4.00
N PRO A 48 -13.00 2.37 -4.80
CA PRO A 48 -13.94 1.99 -5.86
C PRO A 48 -15.23 1.33 -5.34
N ARG A 49 -15.44 1.29 -4.00
CA ARG A 49 -16.66 0.76 -3.38
C ARG A 49 -17.50 1.82 -2.69
N CYS A 50 -16.88 2.72 -1.92
CA CYS A 50 -17.58 3.73 -1.12
C CYS A 50 -17.13 5.16 -1.39
N GLU A 51 -16.30 5.36 -2.43
CA GLU A 51 -15.86 6.69 -2.92
C GLU A 51 -15.05 7.52 -1.93
N ALA A 52 -14.77 7.03 -0.72
CA ALA A 52 -13.91 7.70 0.23
C ALA A 52 -12.51 7.94 -0.34
N LEU A 53 -11.97 9.14 -0.12
CA LEU A 53 -10.59 9.47 -0.41
C LEU A 53 -9.66 8.82 0.63
N ASN A 54 -8.64 8.11 0.17
CA ASN A 54 -7.66 7.43 1.01
C ASN A 54 -6.26 7.86 0.59
N SER A 55 -5.39 8.16 1.54
CA SER A 55 -3.97 8.44 1.30
C SER A 55 -3.10 7.58 2.19
N THR A 56 -1.95 7.19 1.68
CA THR A 56 -0.95 6.48 2.46
C THR A 56 0.46 6.74 1.90
N GLN A 57 1.48 6.43 2.68
CA GLN A 57 2.88 6.60 2.28
C GLN A 57 3.61 5.26 2.40
N ALA A 58 4.42 4.95 1.39
CA ALA A 58 5.37 3.85 1.43
C ALA A 58 6.33 4.08 2.61
N ALA A 59 6.79 3.02 3.29
CA ALA A 59 7.70 3.24 4.41
C ALA A 59 9.04 3.73 3.84
N GLU A 60 9.61 4.79 4.38
CA GLU A 60 10.97 5.17 3.98
C GLU A 60 11.92 4.08 4.46
N GLU A 61 12.77 3.57 3.55
CA GLU A 61 13.95 2.81 3.96
C GLU A 61 14.83 3.78 4.71
N VAL A 62 14.78 3.75 6.05
CA VAL A 62 15.84 4.37 6.85
C VAL A 62 17.09 3.55 6.52
N PRO A 63 18.09 4.08 5.80
CA PRO A 63 19.28 3.32 5.53
C PRO A 63 19.92 3.01 6.89
N ALA A 64 20.11 1.72 7.17
CA ALA A 64 20.90 1.28 8.29
C ALA A 64 22.31 1.85 8.08
N ASN A 65 22.66 2.82 8.92
CA ASN A 65 23.91 3.56 8.88
C ASN A 65 25.09 2.57 8.71
N GLN A 66 25.89 2.78 7.66
CA GLN A 66 27.16 2.09 7.43
C GLN A 66 28.24 2.63 8.39
#